data_AF-A0A1H1ZA68-F1
#
_entry.id   AF-A0A1H1ZA68-F1
#
_cell.length_a   1.000
_cell.length_b   1.000
_cell.length_c   1.000
_cell.angle_alpha   90.00
_cell.angle_beta   90.00
_cell.angle_gamma   90.00
#
_symmetry.space_group_name_H-M   'P 1'
#
loop_
_entity.id
_entity.type
_entity.pdbx_description
1 polymer ?
#
loop_
_entity_poly.entity_id
_entity_poly.type
_entity_poly.pdbx_seq_one_letter_code
_entity_poly.pdbx_strand_id
1 'polypeptide(L)'
;MGWDGLRQHRHPNWDFALAILAAVLPGSTRFNPDRITGHGRADWHPFDLKKRDMDDIEDDLLSRCADMTGMLVVVNDPSFSVDGFQPGPFFVDASELRNLVKDFGERVGSYMTDGHVIIVSPATGIVVMVVDDGLIAKIRGRTVKRVLGRE
;
A
#
# COMPACT_ATOMS: atom_id res chain seq x y z
N MET A 1 -19.20 -7.54 8.75
CA MET A 1 -19.69 -8.15 7.50
C MET A 1 -18.49 -8.68 6.72
N GLY A 2 -18.54 -9.92 6.23
CA GLY A 2 -17.39 -10.62 5.66
C GLY A 2 -17.08 -10.23 4.21
N TRP A 3 -15.79 -10.06 3.93
CA TRP A 3 -15.17 -9.69 2.65
C TRP A 3 -15.19 -10.77 1.56
N ASP A 4 -16.18 -11.68 1.55
CA ASP A 4 -16.18 -12.85 0.65
C ASP A 4 -17.29 -12.80 -0.43
N GLY A 5 -18.04 -11.69 -0.54
CA GLY A 5 -19.22 -11.59 -1.40
C GLY A 5 -19.07 -10.99 -2.81
N LEU A 6 -17.96 -10.33 -3.17
CA LEU A 6 -17.88 -9.55 -4.41
C LEU A 6 -16.61 -9.89 -5.21
N ARG A 7 -16.71 -10.94 -6.04
CA ARG A 7 -15.71 -11.29 -7.05
C ARG A 7 -15.94 -10.61 -8.40
N GLN A 8 -16.99 -9.81 -8.58
CA GLN A 8 -17.43 -9.47 -9.94
C GLN A 8 -16.71 -8.28 -10.57
N HIS A 9 -16.13 -7.35 -9.81
CA HIS A 9 -15.27 -6.30 -10.36
C HIS A 9 -14.08 -6.10 -9.44
N ARG A 10 -12.95 -6.75 -9.72
CA ARG A 10 -11.66 -6.38 -9.14
C ARG A 10 -10.79 -5.81 -10.25
N HIS A 11 -9.97 -4.82 -9.91
CA HIS A 11 -9.01 -4.25 -10.83
C HIS A 11 -8.16 -5.36 -11.47
N PRO A 12 -7.88 -5.32 -12.80
CA PRO A 12 -7.21 -6.42 -13.51
C PRO A 12 -5.85 -6.82 -12.92
N ASN A 13 -5.15 -5.87 -12.30
CA ASN A 13 -3.83 -6.10 -11.70
C ASN A 13 -3.88 -6.58 -10.24
N TRP A 14 -5.07 -6.83 -9.68
CA TRP A 14 -5.24 -7.19 -8.27
C TRP A 14 -4.48 -8.47 -7.89
N ASP A 15 -4.65 -9.53 -8.67
CA ASP A 15 -4.02 -10.82 -8.38
C ASP A 15 -2.50 -10.75 -8.55
N PHE A 16 -2.01 -9.93 -9.48
CA PHE A 16 -0.58 -9.68 -9.65
C PHE A 16 0.01 -8.90 -8.46
N ALA A 17 -0.68 -7.86 -7.98
CA ALA A 17 -0.29 -7.13 -6.78
C ALA A 17 -0.23 -8.05 -5.55
N LEU A 18 -1.22 -8.95 -5.38
CA LEU A 18 -1.21 -9.94 -4.31
C LEU A 18 -0.05 -10.93 -4.43
N ALA A 19 0.27 -11.40 -5.65
CA ALA A 19 1.42 -12.27 -5.87
C ALA A 19 2.74 -11.59 -5.48
N ILE A 20 2.88 -10.29 -5.76
CA ILE A 20 4.03 -9.48 -5.32
C ILE A 20 4.08 -9.40 -3.79
N LEU A 21 2.97 -9.07 -3.14
CA LEU A 21 2.90 -9.02 -1.68
C LEU A 21 3.29 -10.37 -1.07
N ALA A 22 2.76 -11.48 -1.58
CA ALA A 22 3.08 -12.82 -1.10
C ALA A 22 4.55 -13.21 -1.34
N ALA A 23 5.18 -12.69 -2.39
CA ALA A 23 6.61 -12.90 -2.62
C ALA A 23 7.49 -12.12 -1.63
N VAL A 24 7.10 -10.88 -1.28
CA VAL A 24 7.81 -10.05 -0.30
C VAL A 24 7.54 -10.55 1.13
N LEU A 25 6.30 -10.86 1.47
CA LEU A 25 5.85 -11.35 2.78
C LEU A 25 5.14 -12.70 2.63
N PRO A 26 5.89 -13.82 2.61
CA PRO A 26 5.32 -15.16 2.47
C PRO A 26 4.24 -15.45 3.52
N GLY A 27 3.09 -15.92 3.05
CA GLY A 27 1.89 -16.16 3.88
C GLY A 27 0.83 -15.05 3.77
N SER A 28 1.17 -13.90 3.18
CA SER A 28 0.20 -12.82 2.98
C SER A 28 -0.79 -13.20 1.88
N THR A 29 -2.08 -13.12 2.17
CA THR A 29 -3.16 -13.54 1.26
C THR A 29 -4.09 -12.41 0.83
N ARG A 30 -4.00 -11.25 1.49
CA ARG A 30 -4.83 -10.06 1.23
C ARG A 30 -4.04 -8.80 1.59
N PHE A 31 -4.33 -7.70 0.91
CA PHE A 31 -3.95 -6.34 1.34
C PHE A 31 -4.84 -5.90 2.51
N ASN A 32 -4.69 -6.57 3.64
CA ASN A 32 -5.39 -6.25 4.88
C ASN A 32 -4.31 -6.15 5.97
N PRO A 33 -4.13 -4.98 6.61
CA PRO A 33 -3.13 -4.78 7.65
C PRO A 33 -3.18 -5.85 8.75
N ASP A 34 -4.36 -6.24 9.24
CA ASP A 34 -4.53 -7.29 10.26
C ASP A 34 -4.13 -8.71 9.79
N ARG A 35 -4.03 -8.92 8.47
CA ARG A 35 -3.74 -10.24 7.86
C ARG A 35 -2.39 -10.30 7.15
N ILE A 36 -1.61 -9.22 7.17
CA ILE A 36 -0.25 -9.23 6.63
C ILE A 36 0.64 -10.02 7.58
N THR A 37 1.39 -10.98 7.06
CA THR A 37 2.18 -11.91 7.88
C THR A 37 3.54 -11.30 8.23
N GLY A 38 4.05 -11.57 9.43
CA GLY A 38 5.40 -11.16 9.82
C GLY A 38 5.50 -9.77 10.47
N HIS A 39 4.39 -9.17 10.87
CA HIS A 39 4.37 -7.98 11.71
C HIS A 39 3.71 -8.29 13.07
N GLY A 40 4.24 -7.71 14.14
CA GLY A 40 3.72 -7.78 15.49
C GLY A 40 3.25 -6.43 16.00
N ARG A 41 2.65 -6.40 17.19
CA ARG A 41 2.19 -5.15 17.82
C ARG A 41 3.30 -4.09 18.00
N ALA A 42 4.55 -4.52 18.12
CA ALA A 42 5.70 -3.64 18.32
C ALA A 42 6.13 -2.86 17.07
N ASP A 43 5.69 -3.29 15.88
CA ASP A 43 6.04 -2.62 14.61
C ASP A 43 5.15 -1.40 14.33
N TRP A 44 4.06 -1.25 15.09
CA TRP A 44 3.11 -0.16 14.95
C TRP A 44 3.54 1.05 15.77
N HIS A 45 3.58 2.21 15.11
CA HIS A 45 3.89 3.49 15.70
C HIS A 45 2.74 4.47 15.51
N PRO A 46 2.51 5.42 16.44
CA PRO A 46 1.55 6.50 16.24
C PRO A 46 1.85 7.31 14.97
N PHE A 47 0.81 7.64 14.22
CA PHE A 47 0.87 8.40 12.96
C PHE A 47 -0.12 9.60 12.92
N ASP A 48 -1.03 9.71 13.90
CA ASP A 48 -1.87 10.89 14.18
C ASP A 48 -2.54 11.54 12.96
N LEU A 49 -3.36 10.76 12.23
CA LEU A 49 -4.06 11.20 11.02
C LEU A 49 -5.08 12.33 11.21
N LYS A 50 -5.56 12.57 12.44
CA LYS A 50 -6.70 13.48 12.73
C LYS A 50 -6.30 14.86 13.26
N LYS A 51 -5.07 15.00 13.74
CA LYS A 51 -4.62 16.20 14.47
C LYS A 51 -3.57 17.02 13.72
N ARG A 52 -3.02 16.47 12.64
CA ARG A 52 -1.96 17.06 11.84
C ARG A 52 -2.54 17.61 10.55
N ASP A 53 -1.81 18.56 9.95
CA ASP A 53 -2.08 18.98 8.58
C ASP A 53 -1.87 17.80 7.62
N MET A 54 -2.66 17.75 6.54
CA MET A 54 -2.58 16.64 5.58
C MET A 54 -1.25 16.63 4.85
N ASP A 55 -0.69 17.81 4.54
CA ASP A 55 0.61 17.90 3.88
C ASP A 55 1.72 17.30 4.76
N ASP A 56 1.66 17.57 6.07
CA ASP A 56 2.60 17.01 7.06
C ASP A 56 2.48 15.49 7.18
N ILE A 57 1.25 14.95 7.11
CA ILE A 57 0.99 13.50 7.17
C ILE A 57 1.59 12.82 5.94
N GLU A 58 1.34 13.37 4.75
CA GLU A 58 1.85 12.84 3.49
C GLU A 58 3.38 12.91 3.41
N ASP A 59 3.99 13.99 3.87
CA ASP A 59 5.45 14.12 3.89
C ASP A 59 6.10 13.12 4.87
N ASP A 60 5.48 12.83 6.02
CA ASP A 60 5.94 11.78 6.94
C ASP A 60 5.79 10.38 6.32
N LEU A 61 4.66 10.10 5.65
CA LEU A 61 4.48 8.85 4.89
C LEU A 61 5.59 8.68 3.84
N LEU A 62 5.87 9.73 3.06
CA LEU A 62 6.93 9.74 2.06
C LEU A 62 8.31 9.54 2.72
N SER A 63 8.55 10.16 3.87
CA SER A 63 9.78 9.95 4.64
C SER A 63 9.94 8.49 5.10
N ARG A 64 8.86 7.77 5.42
CA ARG A 64 8.94 6.34 5.74
C ARG A 64 9.29 5.47 4.53
N CYS A 65 8.98 5.96 3.33
CA CYS A 65 9.25 5.28 2.06
C CYS A 65 10.59 5.68 1.41
N ALA A 66 11.38 6.57 2.02
CA ALA A 66 12.56 7.18 1.41
C ALA A 66 13.68 6.20 0.99
N ASP A 67 13.73 5.02 1.61
CA ASP A 67 14.69 3.94 1.29
C ASP A 67 14.13 2.86 0.36
N MET A 68 12.88 3.02 -0.12
CA MET A 68 12.30 2.17 -1.14
C MET A 68 12.85 2.52 -2.53
N THR A 69 13.00 1.52 -3.38
CA THR A 69 13.49 1.70 -4.76
C THR A 69 12.73 0.82 -5.74
N GLY A 70 12.88 1.13 -7.03
CA GLY A 70 12.25 0.41 -8.12
C GLY A 70 10.73 0.58 -8.15
N MET A 71 10.05 -0.36 -8.81
CA MET A 71 8.59 -0.35 -8.91
C MET A 71 7.93 -0.67 -7.57
N LEU A 72 7.01 0.18 -7.14
CA LEU A 72 6.19 0.05 -5.95
C LEU A 72 4.79 -0.40 -6.31
N VAL A 73 4.19 -1.21 -5.44
CA VAL A 73 2.76 -1.51 -5.45
C VAL A 73 2.11 -0.69 -4.35
N VAL A 74 1.18 0.19 -4.71
CA VAL A 74 0.43 1.03 -3.77
C VAL A 74 -1.03 0.61 -3.79
N VAL A 75 -1.57 0.29 -2.61
CA VAL A 75 -2.97 -0.06 -2.40
C VAL A 75 -3.51 0.80 -1.29
N ASN A 76 -4.71 1.35 -1.47
CA ASN A 76 -5.40 2.12 -0.45
C ASN A 76 -6.90 1.82 -0.42
N ASP A 77 -7.64 2.39 0.53
CA ASP A 77 -9.09 2.17 0.69
C ASP A 77 -9.90 2.34 -0.63
N PRO A 78 -9.76 3.46 -1.37
CA PRO A 78 -10.36 3.62 -2.70
C PRO A 78 -10.09 2.48 -3.68
N SER A 79 -8.94 1.79 -3.58
CA SER A 79 -8.61 0.65 -4.45
C SER A 79 -9.58 -0.54 -4.29
N PHE A 80 -10.37 -0.58 -3.22
CA PHE A 80 -11.37 -1.61 -2.95
C PHE A 80 -12.80 -1.21 -3.33
N SER A 81 -13.01 0.01 -3.84
CA SER A 81 -14.35 0.51 -4.15
C SER A 81 -15.10 -0.41 -5.12
N VAL A 82 -16.34 -0.75 -4.77
CA VAL A 82 -17.18 -1.66 -5.57
C VAL A 82 -18.11 -0.92 -6.54
N ASP A 83 -18.14 0.42 -6.45
CA ASP A 83 -19.05 1.29 -7.20
C ASP A 83 -18.49 1.69 -8.58
N GLY A 84 -17.69 0.82 -9.20
CA GLY A 84 -17.23 0.94 -10.58
C GLY A 84 -15.95 1.76 -10.81
N PHE A 85 -15.48 2.54 -9.83
CA PHE A 85 -14.20 3.25 -9.89
C PHE A 85 -13.19 2.62 -8.91
N GLN A 86 -12.30 1.79 -9.45
CA GLN A 86 -11.19 1.19 -8.69
C GLN A 86 -9.88 1.77 -9.21
N PRO A 87 -9.36 2.84 -8.59
CA PRO A 87 -8.22 3.55 -9.12
C PRO A 87 -6.90 2.78 -8.93
N GLY A 88 -6.87 1.76 -8.07
CA GLY A 88 -5.70 0.92 -7.81
C GLY A 88 -5.99 -0.59 -7.89
N PRO A 89 -4.98 -1.46 -7.68
CA PRO A 89 -3.62 -1.15 -7.21
C PRO A 89 -2.81 -0.34 -8.22
N PHE A 90 -2.02 0.59 -7.71
CA PHE A 90 -1.11 1.40 -8.53
C PHE A 90 0.27 0.76 -8.59
N PHE A 91 0.88 0.83 -9.78
CA PHE A 91 2.26 0.45 -10.01
C PHE A 91 3.01 1.72 -10.38
N VAL A 92 3.90 2.17 -9.50
CA VAL A 92 4.59 3.47 -9.64
C VAL A 92 6.06 3.27 -9.37
N ASP A 93 6.95 3.93 -10.12
CA ASP A 93 8.35 3.93 -9.76
C ASP A 93 8.55 4.69 -8.43
N ALA A 94 9.49 4.26 -7.60
CA ALA A 94 9.77 4.91 -6.32
C ALA A 94 10.09 6.41 -6.47
N SER A 95 10.71 6.81 -7.58
CA SER A 95 10.96 8.24 -7.88
C SER A 95 9.69 9.05 -8.11
N GLU A 96 8.59 8.41 -8.50
CA GLU A 96 7.30 9.03 -8.80
C GLU A 96 6.29 8.91 -7.65
N LEU A 97 6.65 8.25 -6.54
CA LEU A 97 5.76 8.05 -5.40
C LEU A 97 5.27 9.38 -4.83
N ARG A 98 6.15 10.38 -4.73
CA ARG A 98 5.77 11.72 -4.24
C ARG A 98 4.66 12.34 -5.08
N ASN A 99 4.78 12.27 -6.40
CA ASN A 99 3.77 12.81 -7.32
C ASN A 99 2.45 12.05 -7.18
N LEU A 100 2.49 10.71 -7.09
CA LEU A 100 1.29 9.92 -6.85
C LEU A 100 0.57 10.34 -5.55
N VAL A 101 1.30 10.52 -4.45
CA VAL A 101 0.72 10.89 -3.14
C VAL A 101 0.11 12.29 -3.20
N LYS A 102 0.87 13.27 -3.68
CA LYS A 102 0.46 14.68 -3.67
C LYS A 102 -0.69 14.97 -4.64
N ASP A 103 -0.73 14.27 -5.78
CA ASP A 103 -1.79 14.45 -6.79
C ASP A 103 -3.00 13.55 -6.51
N PHE A 104 -2.95 12.68 -5.47
CA PHE A 104 -3.97 11.66 -5.26
C PHE A 104 -5.37 12.25 -5.02
N GLY A 105 -5.44 13.29 -4.18
CA GLY A 105 -6.67 14.00 -3.84
C GLY A 105 -7.38 14.56 -5.06
N GLU A 106 -6.64 15.16 -5.99
CA GLU A 106 -7.20 15.71 -7.22
C GLU A 106 -7.67 14.61 -8.19
N ARG A 107 -6.95 13.48 -8.24
CA ARG A 107 -7.22 12.38 -9.18
C ARG A 107 -8.38 11.49 -8.75
N VAL A 108 -8.55 11.30 -7.45
CA VAL A 108 -9.43 10.27 -6.87
C VAL A 108 -10.51 10.88 -5.98
N GLY A 109 -10.39 12.14 -5.58
CA GLY A 109 -11.39 12.84 -4.75
C GLY A 109 -11.31 12.52 -3.26
N SER A 110 -10.23 11.88 -2.81
CA SER A 110 -9.93 11.55 -1.41
C SER A 110 -8.41 11.54 -1.23
N TYR A 111 -7.91 11.86 -0.04
CA TYR A 111 -6.47 11.87 0.23
C TYR A 111 -5.89 10.45 0.27
N MET A 112 -4.60 10.31 -0.04
CA MET A 112 -3.95 9.00 -0.04
C MET A 112 -4.08 8.29 1.31
N THR A 113 -3.94 9.05 2.40
CA THR A 113 -3.97 8.58 3.80
C THR A 113 -5.35 8.61 4.45
N ASP A 114 -6.41 8.88 3.68
CA ASP A 114 -7.79 8.81 4.13
C ASP A 114 -8.25 7.34 4.09
N GLY A 115 -7.88 6.56 5.12
CA GLY A 115 -8.15 5.13 5.24
C GLY A 115 -6.87 4.29 5.36
N HIS A 116 -6.94 3.02 4.96
CA HIS A 116 -5.76 2.15 4.95
C HIS A 116 -4.88 2.43 3.73
N VAL A 117 -3.55 2.37 3.91
CA VAL A 117 -2.56 2.46 2.83
C VAL A 117 -1.54 1.36 3.01
N ILE A 118 -1.20 0.67 1.93
CA ILE A 118 -0.13 -0.33 1.89
C ILE A 118 0.74 -0.05 0.68
N ILE A 119 2.04 0.16 0.93
CA ILE A 119 3.06 0.40 -0.08
C ILE A 119 4.09 -0.74 0.01
N VAL A 120 4.27 -1.48 -1.08
CA VAL A 120 5.18 -2.62 -1.17
C VAL A 120 6.29 -2.31 -2.16
N SER A 121 7.55 -2.40 -1.73
CA SER A 121 8.73 -2.34 -2.60
C SER A 121 9.34 -3.74 -2.75
N PRO A 122 9.15 -4.42 -3.89
CA PRO A 122 9.72 -5.75 -4.11
C PRO A 122 11.24 -5.70 -4.17
N ALA A 123 11.82 -4.65 -4.74
CA ALA A 123 13.27 -4.50 -4.87
C ALA A 123 13.98 -4.45 -3.51
N THR A 124 13.39 -3.75 -2.53
CA THR A 124 13.98 -3.56 -1.18
C THR A 124 13.43 -4.51 -0.14
N GLY A 125 12.30 -5.16 -0.44
CA GLY A 125 11.54 -6.00 0.48
C GLY A 125 10.79 -5.20 1.55
N ILE A 126 10.72 -3.88 1.44
CA ILE A 126 10.07 -3.02 2.45
C ILE A 126 8.57 -2.96 2.18
N VAL A 127 7.79 -3.05 3.26
CA VAL A 127 6.35 -2.78 3.24
C VAL A 127 6.04 -1.71 4.27
N VAL A 128 5.39 -0.62 3.84
CA VAL A 128 4.87 0.44 4.71
C VAL A 128 3.36 0.34 4.72
N MET A 129 2.77 0.42 5.91
CA MET A 129 1.34 0.28 6.13
C MET A 129 0.85 1.40 7.01
N VAL A 130 -0.19 2.12 6.58
CA VAL A 130 -0.96 3.06 7.40
C VAL A 130 -2.33 2.46 7.62
N VAL A 131 -2.84 2.58 8.84
CA VAL A 131 -4.19 2.19 9.20
C VAL A 131 -4.99 3.41 9.66
N ASP A 132 -6.30 3.39 9.41
CA ASP A 132 -7.24 4.48 9.66
C ASP A 132 -7.36 4.88 11.15
N ASP A 133 -6.99 3.98 12.06
CA ASP A 133 -6.86 4.23 13.50
C ASP A 133 -5.68 5.15 13.87
N GLY A 134 -4.86 5.55 12.88
CA GLY A 134 -3.75 6.46 13.04
C GLY A 134 -2.46 5.78 13.47
N LEU A 135 -2.25 4.52 13.07
CA LEU A 135 -0.97 3.84 13.21
C LEU A 135 -0.27 3.66 11.86
N ILE A 136 1.06 3.63 11.91
CA ILE A 136 1.94 3.30 10.78
C ILE A 136 2.90 2.19 11.18
N ALA A 137 3.15 1.26 10.27
CA ALA A 137 4.18 0.24 10.41
C ALA A 137 5.09 0.24 9.19
N LYS A 138 6.37 -0.05 9.43
CA LYS A 138 7.36 -0.29 8.37
C LYS A 138 8.06 -1.59 8.69
N ILE A 139 7.85 -2.59 7.84
CA ILE A 139 8.41 -3.93 8.01
C ILE A 139 9.29 -4.31 6.82
N ARG A 140 10.15 -5.29 7.05
CA ARG A 140 11.06 -5.81 6.03
C ARG A 140 10.84 -7.30 5.80
N GLY A 141 10.40 -7.61 4.58
CA GLY A 141 10.29 -8.96 4.03
C GLY A 141 11.48 -9.33 3.15
N ARG A 142 11.19 -10.17 2.15
CA ARG A 142 12.16 -10.66 1.15
C ARG A 142 12.28 -9.68 -0.02
N THR A 143 13.51 -9.47 -0.49
CA THR A 143 13.77 -8.79 -1.76
C THR A 143 13.45 -9.71 -2.93
N VAL A 144 12.75 -9.22 -3.94
CA VAL A 144 12.39 -9.92 -5.16
C VAL A 144 13.24 -9.37 -6.31
N LYS A 145 14.37 -10.04 -6.59
CA LYS A 145 15.34 -9.60 -7.63
C LYS A 145 14.92 -9.90 -9.08
N ARG A 146 13.86 -10.70 -9.26
CA ARG A 146 13.19 -10.96 -10.55
C ARG A 146 11.68 -10.98 -10.31
N VAL A 147 11.01 -9.90 -10.67
CA VAL A 147 9.57 -9.98 -10.96
C VAL A 147 9.50 -10.58 -12.37
N LEU A 148 8.92 -11.78 -12.49
CA LEU A 148 8.93 -12.61 -13.69
C LEU A 148 8.67 -11.78 -14.98
N GLY A 149 9.69 -11.72 -15.84
CA GLY A 149 9.67 -11.18 -17.19
C GLY A 149 10.68 -11.96 -18.04
N ARG A 150 10.16 -12.59 -19.09
CA ARG A 150 10.69 -13.71 -19.90
C ARG A 150 12.04 -13.50 -20.61
N GLU A 151 12.73 -14.62 -20.84
CA GLU A 151 13.65 -14.83 -21.98
C GLU A 151 12.87 -14.96 -23.31
#